data_AF-A0AAE6TBS5-F1
#
_entry.id   AF-A0AAE6TBS5-F1
#
_cell.length_a   1.000
_cell.length_b   1.000
_cell.length_c   1.000
_cell.angle_alpha   90.00
_cell.angle_beta   90.00
_cell.angle_gamma   90.00
#
_symmetry.space_group_name_H-M   'P 1'
#
loop_
_entity.id
_entity.type
_entity.pdbx_description
1 polymer ?
#
loop_
_entity_poly.entity_id
_entity_poly.type
_entity_poly.pdbx_seq_one_letter_code
_entity_poly.pdbx_strand_id
1 'polypeptide(L)'
;MKSIFFILLALGMTEPINANLVKIKTVHPVPVNPEPAKLNPVKLDPSLKPPSSLKNLPPRPEEFKEFEKLLGQGDMKSFYNTAEKLYRKIGCINETSASKEMISYQLWLFYYLGAAPIGYQDLSHPSKENISPFIGSKNDILLKHWVFDSMLFLDHSKIASKLDIREREINLLTASYASAYIKQFRSVANNGFSDTFPTEDEIFGKEYIRGQFEARRRYSDMYVTAQNRQLSAKSNLERMEKLWMTILIKHFSNSKADILKFIRMAGYRDGEMVDLFDRTVGRGPKTDFIYKGFRKNDLR
;
A
#
# COMPACT_ATOMS: atom_id res chain seq x y z
N MET A 1 13.19 31.15 -26.59
CA MET A 1 12.99 32.08 -27.72
C MET A 1 14.26 32.48 -28.49
N LYS A 2 15.47 31.98 -28.16
CA LYS A 2 16.71 32.35 -28.88
C LYS A 2 17.19 31.33 -29.94
N SER A 3 16.64 30.11 -30.00
CA SER A 3 17.10 29.07 -30.95
C SER A 3 16.37 29.05 -32.30
N ILE A 4 15.23 29.72 -32.46
CA ILE A 4 14.47 29.71 -33.74
C ILE A 4 15.04 30.73 -34.74
N PHE A 5 15.71 31.78 -34.24
CA PHE A 5 16.21 32.88 -35.07
C PHE A 5 17.38 32.48 -35.98
N PHE A 6 18.15 31.45 -35.62
CA PHE A 6 19.30 30.99 -36.42
C PHE A 6 18.93 30.07 -37.58
N ILE A 7 17.76 29.43 -37.56
CA ILE A 7 17.34 28.50 -38.62
C ILE A 7 16.77 29.25 -39.83
N LEU A 8 16.16 30.42 -39.62
CA LEU A 8 15.53 31.21 -40.69
C LEU A 8 16.54 31.99 -41.56
N LEU A 9 17.73 32.30 -41.03
CA LEU A 9 18.78 32.99 -41.78
C LEU A 9 19.48 32.10 -42.83
N ALA A 10 19.38 30.76 -42.69
CA ALA A 10 19.98 29.81 -43.60
C ALA A 10 19.13 29.52 -44.86
N LEU A 11 17.89 30.03 -44.93
CA LEU A 11 16.93 29.72 -46.00
C LEU A 11 16.60 30.91 -46.93
N GLY A 12 17.30 32.04 -46.81
CA GLY A 12 17.23 33.13 -47.81
C GLY A 12 15.86 33.77 -48.00
N MET A 13 14.95 33.70 -47.01
CA MET A 13 13.63 34.30 -47.08
C MET A 13 13.65 35.73 -46.52
N THR A 14 13.64 36.73 -47.39
CA THR A 14 13.66 38.16 -47.05
C THR A 14 12.27 38.81 -47.01
N GLU A 15 11.25 38.11 -46.56
CA GLU A 15 9.94 38.73 -46.29
C GLU A 15 9.51 38.51 -44.83
N PRO A 16 9.10 39.57 -44.11
CA PRO A 16 8.63 39.45 -42.74
C PRO A 16 7.27 38.73 -42.75
N ILE A 17 7.20 37.59 -42.05
CA ILE A 17 5.94 36.88 -41.81
C ILE A 17 4.98 37.86 -41.12
N ASN A 18 3.87 38.15 -41.80
CA ASN A 18 2.82 39.05 -41.35
C ASN A 18 2.31 38.62 -39.95
N ALA A 19 2.61 39.43 -38.93
CA ALA A 19 2.37 39.15 -37.52
C ALA A 19 0.87 39.08 -37.12
N ASN A 20 -0.05 39.15 -38.09
CA ASN A 20 -1.50 39.09 -37.86
C ASN A 20 -2.14 37.72 -38.10
N LEU A 21 -1.37 36.67 -38.41
CA LEU A 21 -1.91 35.33 -38.71
C LEU A 21 -1.60 34.25 -37.66
N VAL A 22 -1.50 34.58 -36.37
CA VAL A 22 -1.66 33.57 -35.30
C VAL A 22 -2.26 34.22 -34.04
N LYS A 23 -3.53 34.64 -34.11
CA LYS A 23 -4.36 34.70 -32.89
C LYS A 23 -4.95 33.31 -32.67
N ILE A 24 -4.13 32.39 -32.17
CA ILE A 24 -4.69 31.21 -31.49
C ILE A 24 -5.39 31.78 -30.25
N LYS A 25 -6.72 31.79 -30.26
CA LYS A 25 -7.50 31.93 -29.03
C LYS A 25 -7.08 30.77 -28.13
N THR A 26 -6.16 31.01 -27.21
CA THR A 26 -6.02 30.17 -26.02
C THR A 26 -7.30 30.35 -25.21
N VAL A 27 -8.30 29.54 -25.51
CA VAL A 27 -9.44 29.34 -24.62
C VAL A 27 -8.87 28.61 -23.42
N HIS A 28 -8.54 29.34 -22.36
CA HIS A 28 -8.32 28.71 -21.06
C HIS A 28 -9.70 28.26 -20.58
N PRO A 29 -9.97 26.94 -20.47
CA PRO A 29 -11.22 26.48 -19.88
C PRO A 29 -11.29 27.00 -18.43
N VAL A 30 -12.49 27.43 -18.03
CA VAL A 30 -12.79 27.85 -16.66
C VAL A 30 -12.36 26.74 -15.69
N PRO A 31 -11.72 27.05 -14.55
CA PRO A 31 -11.43 26.04 -13.54
C PRO A 31 -12.76 25.59 -12.93
N VAL A 32 -13.32 24.50 -13.45
CA VAL A 32 -14.33 23.73 -12.74
C VAL A 32 -13.60 23.09 -11.57
N ASN A 33 -14.07 23.35 -10.35
CA ASN A 33 -13.47 22.81 -9.13
C ASN A 33 -14.29 21.57 -8.75
N PRO A 34 -13.94 20.36 -9.21
CA PRO A 34 -14.86 19.24 -9.16
C PRO A 34 -14.53 18.38 -7.92
N GLU A 35 -15.57 17.92 -7.22
CA GLU A 35 -15.39 17.05 -6.06
C GLU A 35 -14.65 15.75 -6.46
N PRO A 36 -13.73 15.23 -5.62
CA PRO A 36 -12.98 14.03 -5.93
C PRO A 36 -13.92 12.83 -6.12
N ALA A 37 -13.62 11.98 -7.11
CA ALA A 37 -14.37 10.76 -7.38
C ALA A 37 -14.46 9.91 -6.10
N LYS A 38 -15.67 9.74 -5.58
CA LYS A 38 -15.95 8.84 -4.45
C LYS A 38 -15.80 7.41 -4.94
N LEU A 39 -14.75 6.78 -4.47
CA LEU A 39 -14.49 5.35 -4.59
C LEU A 39 -15.67 4.52 -4.09
N ASN A 40 -15.82 3.30 -4.64
CA ASN A 40 -16.66 2.30 -4.01
C ASN A 40 -16.27 2.14 -2.53
N PRO A 41 -17.24 2.06 -1.59
CA PRO A 41 -16.97 1.86 -0.17
C PRO A 41 -15.97 0.72 0.04
N VAL A 42 -14.86 1.01 0.72
CA VAL A 42 -13.92 -0.03 1.09
C VAL A 42 -14.50 -0.79 2.26
N LYS A 43 -15.02 -1.99 2.00
CA LYS A 43 -15.41 -2.91 3.08
C LYS A 43 -14.14 -3.44 3.74
N LEU A 44 -14.03 -3.22 5.04
CA LEU A 44 -13.02 -3.87 5.89
C LEU A 44 -13.05 -5.38 5.63
N ASP A 45 -11.88 -6.00 5.48
CA ASP A 45 -11.79 -7.46 5.29
C ASP A 45 -12.46 -8.16 6.49
N PRO A 46 -13.61 -8.84 6.30
CA PRO A 46 -14.38 -9.41 7.40
C PRO A 46 -13.66 -10.59 8.06
N SER A 47 -12.59 -11.10 7.45
CA SER A 47 -11.78 -12.19 8.01
C SER A 47 -10.79 -11.72 9.09
N LEU A 48 -10.50 -10.41 9.16
CA LEU A 48 -9.64 -9.82 10.17
C LEU A 48 -10.40 -9.63 11.49
N LYS A 49 -9.95 -10.32 12.55
CA LYS A 49 -10.51 -10.14 13.89
C LYS A 49 -10.10 -8.77 14.46
N PRO A 50 -11.03 -7.97 15.01
CA PRO A 50 -10.68 -6.71 15.65
C PRO A 50 -9.96 -6.90 17.00
N PRO A 51 -9.21 -5.88 17.48
CA PRO A 51 -8.54 -5.93 18.77
C PRO A 51 -9.47 -6.11 19.97
N SER A 52 -10.76 -5.73 19.82
CA SER A 52 -11.80 -5.95 20.84
C SER A 52 -12.04 -7.43 21.18
N SER A 53 -11.48 -8.36 20.40
CA SER A 53 -11.47 -9.78 20.75
C SER A 53 -10.57 -10.11 21.96
N LEU A 54 -9.70 -9.20 22.39
CA LEU A 54 -8.86 -9.34 23.58
C LEU A 54 -9.61 -8.86 24.83
N LYS A 55 -9.84 -9.77 25.79
CA LYS A 55 -10.72 -9.56 26.96
C LYS A 55 -10.43 -8.30 27.78
N ASN A 56 -9.16 -7.96 27.96
CA ASN A 56 -8.70 -6.92 28.87
C ASN A 56 -8.08 -5.71 28.15
N LEU A 57 -8.29 -5.61 26.83
CA LEU A 57 -7.88 -4.44 26.07
C LEU A 57 -8.84 -3.29 26.35
N PRO A 58 -8.35 -2.05 26.60
CA PRO A 58 -9.21 -0.89 26.66
C PRO A 58 -10.07 -0.75 25.39
N PRO A 59 -11.25 -0.12 25.50
CA PRO A 59 -12.15 0.06 24.38
C PRO A 59 -11.46 0.80 23.23
N ARG A 60 -12.03 0.68 22.03
CA ARG A 60 -11.55 1.38 20.84
C ARG A 60 -11.48 2.89 21.12
N PRO A 61 -10.31 3.53 20.91
CA PRO A 61 -10.22 4.98 21.01
C PRO A 61 -11.15 5.69 20.02
N GLU A 62 -11.69 6.83 20.42
CA GLU A 62 -12.71 7.57 19.70
C GLU A 62 -12.24 8.06 18.32
N GLU A 63 -10.94 8.35 18.18
CA GLU A 63 -10.30 8.76 16.93
C GLU A 63 -10.50 7.75 15.79
N PHE A 64 -10.69 6.47 16.10
CA PHE A 64 -10.92 5.43 15.09
C PHE A 64 -12.35 5.45 14.52
N LYS A 65 -13.29 6.22 15.05
CA LYS A 65 -14.59 6.44 14.40
C LYS A 65 -14.44 7.16 13.06
N GLU A 66 -13.49 8.10 12.98
CA GLU A 66 -13.19 8.78 11.71
C GLU A 66 -12.57 7.80 10.69
N PHE A 67 -11.80 6.80 11.14
CA PHE A 67 -11.22 5.79 10.25
C PHE A 67 -12.32 4.97 9.55
N GLU A 68 -13.33 4.51 10.29
CA GLU A 68 -14.47 3.77 9.73
C GLU A 68 -15.24 4.61 8.72
N LYS A 69 -15.51 5.87 9.06
CA LYS A 69 -16.20 6.81 8.17
C LYS A 69 -15.41 7.03 6.87
N LEU A 70 -14.12 7.32 6.95
CA LEU A 70 -13.27 7.57 5.79
C LEU A 70 -13.16 6.33 4.89
N LEU A 71 -12.98 5.14 5.48
CA LEU A 71 -12.97 3.88 4.72
C LEU A 71 -14.34 3.58 4.07
N GLY A 72 -15.43 3.80 4.81
CA GLY A 72 -16.80 3.62 4.30
C GLY A 72 -17.14 4.58 3.17
N GLN A 73 -16.54 5.77 3.14
CA GLN A 73 -16.66 6.76 2.06
C GLN A 73 -15.68 6.53 0.90
N GLY A 74 -14.73 5.60 1.05
CA GLY A 74 -13.66 5.39 0.08
C GLY A 74 -12.62 6.51 0.05
N ASP A 75 -12.57 7.42 1.04
CA ASP A 75 -11.58 8.50 1.11
C ASP A 75 -10.24 7.99 1.67
N MET A 76 -9.54 7.22 0.84
CA MET A 76 -8.25 6.61 1.19
C MET A 76 -7.16 7.64 1.46
N LYS A 77 -7.20 8.81 0.79
CA LYS A 77 -6.22 9.87 0.99
C LYS A 77 -6.32 10.44 2.39
N SER A 78 -7.51 10.86 2.80
CA SER A 78 -7.72 11.41 4.14
C SER A 78 -7.51 10.35 5.21
N PHE A 79 -7.88 9.09 4.92
CA PHE A 79 -7.60 7.96 5.80
C PHE A 79 -6.10 7.82 6.09
N TYR A 80 -5.26 7.72 5.05
CA TYR A 80 -3.81 7.54 5.24
C TYR A 80 -3.15 8.77 5.87
N ASN A 81 -3.59 9.98 5.55
CA ASN A 81 -3.09 11.20 6.19
C ASN A 81 -3.44 11.23 7.68
N THR A 82 -4.65 10.82 8.05
CA THR A 82 -5.09 10.73 9.44
C THR A 82 -4.32 9.65 10.19
N ALA A 83 -4.13 8.48 9.57
CA ALA A 83 -3.35 7.39 10.11
C ALA A 83 -1.88 7.76 10.32
N GLU A 84 -1.25 8.48 9.39
CA GLU A 84 0.13 8.94 9.53
C GLU A 84 0.27 9.95 10.68
N LYS A 85 -0.64 10.93 10.77
CA LYS A 85 -0.65 11.90 11.88
C LYS A 85 -0.82 11.20 13.23
N LEU A 86 -1.73 10.24 13.32
CA LEU A 86 -1.92 9.44 14.53
C LEU A 86 -0.66 8.64 14.86
N TYR A 87 -0.07 7.95 13.88
CA TYR A 87 1.17 7.18 14.06
C TYR A 87 2.32 8.06 14.57
N ARG A 88 2.48 9.27 14.03
CA ARG A 88 3.50 10.23 14.50
C ARG A 88 3.24 10.73 15.92
N LYS A 89 1.97 10.86 16.31
CA LYS A 89 1.57 11.27 17.67
C LYS A 89 1.83 10.18 18.71
N ILE A 90 1.51 8.92 18.38
CA ILE A 90 1.68 7.80 19.32
C ILE A 90 3.10 7.23 19.32
N GLY A 91 3.79 7.27 18.17
CA GLY A 91 5.13 6.74 17.98
C GLY A 91 5.23 5.21 18.09
N CYS A 92 6.46 4.72 18.27
CA CYS A 92 6.70 3.34 18.67
C CYS A 92 6.56 3.24 20.20
N ILE A 93 5.84 2.23 20.68
CA ILE A 93 5.70 2.04 22.13
C ILE A 93 6.95 1.41 22.73
N ASN A 94 7.30 1.84 23.94
CA ASN A 94 8.15 1.07 24.83
C ASN A 94 7.21 0.23 25.71
N GLU A 95 7.14 -1.07 25.47
CA GLU A 95 6.17 -1.99 26.10
C GLU A 95 6.31 -2.05 27.62
N THR A 96 7.49 -1.70 28.13
CA THR A 96 7.76 -1.62 29.56
C THR A 96 6.97 -0.48 30.20
N SER A 97 6.99 0.72 29.61
CA SER A 97 6.37 1.93 30.16
C SER A 97 5.01 2.30 29.56
N ALA A 98 4.64 1.75 28.40
CA ALA A 98 3.41 2.11 27.70
C ALA A 98 2.16 1.76 28.51
N SER A 99 1.18 2.66 28.55
CA SER A 99 -0.11 2.42 29.22
C SER A 99 -0.97 1.43 28.41
N LYS A 100 -2.01 0.86 29.04
CA LYS A 100 -2.94 -0.03 28.33
C LYS A 100 -3.65 0.70 27.18
N GLU A 101 -3.92 1.99 27.36
CA GLU A 101 -4.55 2.85 26.35
C GLU A 101 -3.64 2.97 25.13
N MET A 102 -2.34 3.22 25.32
CA MET A 102 -1.39 3.28 24.20
C MET A 102 -1.28 1.95 23.45
N ILE A 103 -1.33 0.82 24.17
CA ILE A 103 -1.39 -0.51 23.53
C ILE A 103 -2.68 -0.64 22.70
N SER A 104 -3.82 -0.17 23.20
CA SER A 104 -5.08 -0.15 22.44
C SER A 104 -4.96 0.68 21.16
N TYR A 105 -4.40 1.90 21.23
CA TYR A 105 -4.12 2.71 20.03
C TYR A 105 -3.27 1.96 19.00
N GLN A 106 -2.19 1.31 19.44
CA GLN A 106 -1.30 0.57 18.55
C GLN A 106 -2.03 -0.57 17.82
N LEU A 107 -2.75 -1.41 18.58
CA LEU A 107 -3.43 -2.58 18.02
C LEU A 107 -4.60 -2.19 17.09
N TRP A 108 -5.32 -1.12 17.40
CA TRP A 108 -6.34 -0.59 16.50
C TRP A 108 -5.74 0.01 15.24
N LEU A 109 -4.61 0.71 15.33
CA LEU A 109 -3.91 1.21 14.15
C LEU A 109 -3.46 0.06 13.24
N PHE A 110 -2.91 -1.02 13.81
CA PHE A 110 -2.53 -2.22 13.05
C PHE A 110 -3.73 -2.86 12.36
N TYR A 111 -4.87 -2.95 13.04
CA TYR A 111 -6.10 -3.50 12.49
C TYR A 111 -6.60 -2.69 11.29
N TYR A 112 -6.78 -1.38 11.45
CA TYR A 112 -7.34 -0.55 10.37
C TYR A 112 -6.42 -0.47 9.17
N LEU A 113 -5.11 -0.31 9.39
CA LEU A 113 -4.15 -0.33 8.30
C LEU A 113 -4.02 -1.74 7.70
N GLY A 114 -4.21 -2.82 8.47
CA GLY A 114 -4.26 -4.18 7.94
C GLY A 114 -5.50 -4.47 7.10
N ALA A 115 -6.61 -3.79 7.36
CA ALA A 115 -7.85 -3.94 6.61
C ALA A 115 -7.94 -3.00 5.40
N ALA A 116 -7.27 -1.84 5.45
CA ALA A 116 -7.27 -0.85 4.38
C ALA A 116 -6.38 -1.27 3.19
N PRO A 117 -6.83 -1.20 1.93
CA PRO A 117 -6.04 -1.60 0.77
C PRO A 117 -4.89 -0.62 0.47
N ILE A 118 -3.78 -1.12 -0.06
CA ILE A 118 -2.71 -0.27 -0.64
C ILE A 118 -3.18 0.24 -2.00
N GLY A 119 -3.11 1.55 -2.19
CA GLY A 119 -3.46 2.21 -3.43
C GLY A 119 -4.94 2.61 -3.57
N TYR A 120 -5.13 3.84 -4.02
CA TYR A 120 -6.17 4.17 -4.98
C TYR A 120 -5.49 4.70 -6.24
N GLN A 121 -5.72 4.02 -7.36
CA GLN A 121 -5.44 4.52 -8.70
C GLN A 121 -6.48 3.87 -9.62
N ASP A 122 -7.71 4.39 -9.60
CA ASP A 122 -8.61 4.12 -10.73
C ASP A 122 -8.08 4.90 -11.92
N LEU A 123 -7.32 4.19 -12.76
CA LEU A 123 -6.86 4.66 -14.06
C LEU A 123 -7.80 4.20 -15.17
N SER A 124 -8.78 3.34 -14.86
CA SER A 124 -9.72 2.77 -15.83
C SER A 124 -10.79 3.78 -16.27
N HIS A 125 -11.07 4.79 -15.43
CA HIS A 125 -11.98 5.89 -15.76
C HIS A 125 -11.37 7.27 -15.46
N PRO A 126 -10.37 7.68 -16.25
CA PRO A 126 -9.80 9.02 -16.15
C PRO A 126 -10.85 10.02 -16.63
N SER A 127 -11.52 10.70 -15.69
CA SER A 127 -12.43 11.77 -16.03
C SER A 127 -11.65 12.91 -16.69
N LYS A 128 -12.06 13.32 -17.89
CA LYS A 128 -11.42 14.41 -18.67
C LYS A 128 -11.29 15.73 -17.89
N GLU A 129 -12.14 15.95 -16.89
CA GLU A 129 -12.27 17.21 -16.15
C GLU A 129 -11.73 17.14 -14.71
N ASN A 130 -11.40 15.94 -14.21
CA ASN A 130 -11.00 15.70 -12.82
C ASN A 130 -9.74 14.83 -12.73
N ILE A 131 -8.80 15.08 -13.65
CA ILE A 131 -7.44 14.53 -13.59
C ILE A 131 -6.67 15.29 -12.50
N SER A 132 -7.16 15.24 -11.27
CA SER A 132 -6.29 15.41 -10.12
C SER A 132 -5.51 14.11 -10.04
N PRO A 133 -4.22 14.10 -10.41
CA PRO A 133 -3.41 12.94 -10.13
C PRO A 133 -3.29 12.98 -8.61
N PHE A 134 -4.05 12.16 -7.89
CA PHE A 134 -3.52 11.79 -6.60
C PHE A 134 -2.34 10.85 -6.87
N ILE A 135 -1.20 11.49 -7.13
CA ILE A 135 0.11 11.03 -6.72
C ILE A 135 -0.05 10.81 -5.22
N GLY A 136 -0.55 9.64 -4.86
CA GLY A 136 -0.42 9.13 -3.52
C GLY A 136 1.07 9.11 -3.27
N SER A 137 1.54 10.13 -2.54
CA SER A 137 2.83 10.12 -1.87
C SER A 137 3.05 8.71 -1.35
N LYS A 138 4.26 8.17 -1.48
CA LYS A 138 4.61 6.83 -0.99
C LYS A 138 4.17 6.56 0.46
N ASN A 139 3.66 7.56 1.19
CA ASN A 139 3.01 7.54 2.50
C ASN A 139 2.17 6.30 2.79
N ASP A 140 1.33 5.76 1.90
CA ASP A 140 0.57 4.54 2.26
C ASP A 140 1.47 3.29 2.36
N ILE A 141 2.31 3.06 1.35
CA ILE A 141 3.33 1.99 1.35
C ILE A 141 4.32 2.18 2.50
N LEU A 142 4.83 3.41 2.70
CA LEU A 142 5.80 3.75 3.75
C LEU A 142 5.19 3.61 5.15
N LEU A 143 3.99 4.16 5.38
CA LEU A 143 3.32 4.06 6.67
C LEU A 143 3.03 2.61 7.00
N LYS A 144 2.51 1.83 6.05
CA LYS A 144 2.27 0.41 6.28
C LYS A 144 3.55 -0.36 6.54
N HIS A 145 4.62 -0.06 5.81
CA HIS A 145 5.95 -0.62 6.07
C HIS A 145 6.42 -0.33 7.51
N TRP A 146 6.35 0.92 7.95
CA TRP A 146 6.75 1.31 9.31
C TRP A 146 5.88 0.68 10.39
N VAL A 147 4.56 0.69 10.20
CA VAL A 147 3.62 0.11 11.16
C VAL A 147 3.77 -1.41 11.23
N PHE A 148 4.04 -2.06 10.09
CA PHE A 148 4.32 -3.49 10.03
C PHE A 148 5.59 -3.84 10.81
N ASP A 149 6.68 -3.09 10.62
CA ASP A 149 7.91 -3.30 11.38
C ASP A 149 7.66 -3.12 12.88
N SER A 150 7.01 -2.01 13.26
CA SER A 150 6.64 -1.74 14.66
C SER A 150 5.80 -2.86 15.28
N MET A 151 4.93 -3.50 14.49
CA MET A 151 4.15 -4.65 14.93
C MET A 151 5.00 -5.91 15.13
N LEU A 152 5.92 -6.20 14.21
CA LEU A 152 6.76 -7.40 14.29
C LEU A 152 7.81 -7.34 15.40
N PHE A 153 8.19 -6.14 15.83
CA PHE A 153 9.15 -5.94 16.92
C PHE A 153 8.52 -5.82 18.30
N LEU A 154 7.18 -5.94 18.40
CA LEU A 154 6.51 -5.89 19.70
C LEU A 154 6.97 -7.02 20.62
N ASP A 155 7.24 -6.67 21.88
CA ASP A 155 7.40 -7.67 22.94
C ASP A 155 6.02 -8.20 23.38
N HIS A 156 5.54 -9.22 22.66
CA HIS A 156 4.24 -9.84 22.95
C HIS A 156 4.10 -10.35 24.38
N SER A 157 5.20 -10.79 25.01
CA SER A 157 5.17 -11.30 26.39
C SER A 157 4.85 -10.19 27.39
N LYS A 158 5.45 -9.01 27.22
CA LYS A 158 5.17 -7.82 28.04
C LYS A 158 3.77 -7.29 27.81
N ILE A 159 3.33 -7.23 26.55
CA ILE A 159 1.97 -6.79 26.21
C ILE A 159 0.94 -7.73 26.84
N ALA A 160 1.14 -9.05 26.72
CA ALA A 160 0.25 -10.05 27.28
C ALA A 160 0.21 -9.98 28.81
N SER A 161 1.36 -9.83 29.47
CA SER A 161 1.44 -9.64 30.92
C SER A 161 0.71 -8.37 31.36
N LYS A 162 0.92 -7.24 30.67
CA LYS A 162 0.27 -5.96 31.03
C LYS A 162 -1.24 -6.03 30.86
N LEU A 163 -1.72 -6.71 29.82
CA LEU A 163 -3.14 -6.93 29.58
C LEU A 163 -3.73 -8.10 30.39
N ASP A 164 -2.94 -8.87 31.14
CA ASP A 164 -3.41 -10.09 31.81
C ASP A 164 -4.14 -11.06 30.86
N ILE A 165 -3.47 -11.38 29.74
CA ILE A 165 -3.94 -12.33 28.72
C ILE A 165 -2.83 -13.32 28.38
N ARG A 166 -3.17 -14.38 27.65
CA ARG A 166 -2.15 -15.32 27.16
C ARG A 166 -1.40 -14.70 25.98
N GLU A 167 -0.08 -14.86 25.96
CA GLU A 167 0.78 -14.40 24.85
C GLU A 167 0.31 -14.92 23.48
N ARG A 168 -0.20 -16.16 23.45
CA ARG A 168 -0.78 -16.76 22.24
C ARG A 168 -1.88 -15.92 21.60
N GLU A 169 -2.65 -15.17 22.38
CA GLU A 169 -3.74 -14.32 21.87
C GLU A 169 -3.18 -13.12 21.08
N ILE A 170 -2.12 -12.49 21.58
CA ILE A 170 -1.39 -11.44 20.84
C ILE A 170 -0.70 -12.03 19.61
N ASN A 171 -0.01 -13.16 19.75
CA ASN A 171 0.67 -13.84 18.64
C ASN A 171 -0.30 -14.12 17.47
N LEU A 172 -1.49 -14.63 17.77
CA LEU A 172 -2.51 -14.92 16.75
C LEU A 172 -3.04 -13.65 16.09
N LEU A 173 -3.25 -12.58 16.87
CA LEU A 173 -3.78 -11.32 16.38
C LEU A 173 -2.78 -10.61 15.45
N THR A 174 -1.54 -10.42 15.91
CA THR A 174 -0.51 -9.72 15.12
C THR A 174 -0.06 -10.54 13.91
N ALA A 175 -0.05 -11.88 13.97
CA ALA A 175 0.19 -12.73 12.82
C ALA A 175 -0.90 -12.60 11.75
N SER A 176 -2.17 -12.49 12.16
CA SER A 176 -3.29 -12.22 11.25
C SER A 176 -3.12 -10.87 10.55
N TYR A 177 -2.74 -9.84 11.30
CA TYR A 177 -2.53 -8.50 10.77
C TYR A 177 -1.35 -8.49 9.81
N ALA A 178 -0.21 -9.03 10.21
CA ALA A 178 0.97 -9.13 9.35
C ALA A 178 0.67 -9.84 8.03
N SER A 179 -0.10 -10.93 8.08
CA SER A 179 -0.52 -11.67 6.88
C SER A 179 -1.33 -10.79 5.92
N ALA A 180 -2.23 -9.95 6.44
CA ALA A 180 -3.01 -9.03 5.62
C ALA A 180 -2.13 -7.96 4.94
N TYR A 181 -1.12 -7.44 5.64
CA TYR A 181 -0.15 -6.52 5.04
C TYR A 181 0.63 -7.22 3.92
N ILE A 182 1.16 -8.43 4.16
CA ILE A 182 1.87 -9.20 3.14
C ILE A 182 0.98 -9.40 1.91
N LYS A 183 -0.29 -9.81 2.10
CA LYS A 183 -1.24 -9.97 1.00
C LYS A 183 -1.39 -8.70 0.16
N GLN A 184 -1.49 -7.54 0.81
CA GLN A 184 -1.63 -6.25 0.11
C GLN A 184 -0.36 -5.87 -0.65
N PHE A 185 0.81 -6.01 -0.04
CA PHE A 185 2.10 -5.73 -0.71
C PHE A 185 2.31 -6.68 -1.89
N ARG A 186 1.95 -7.95 -1.76
CA ARG A 186 1.98 -8.94 -2.87
C ARG A 186 1.06 -8.52 -4.01
N SER A 187 -0.17 -8.12 -3.69
CA SER A 187 -1.11 -7.62 -4.70
C SER A 187 -0.47 -6.48 -5.51
N VAL A 188 0.08 -5.48 -4.83
CA VAL A 188 0.72 -4.34 -5.52
C VAL A 188 2.00 -4.74 -6.27
N ALA A 189 2.83 -5.61 -5.71
CA ALA A 189 4.07 -6.05 -6.35
C ALA A 189 3.84 -6.90 -7.60
N ASN A 190 2.82 -7.77 -7.58
CA ASN A 190 2.55 -8.76 -8.62
C ASN A 190 1.54 -8.30 -9.67
N ASN A 191 0.74 -7.26 -9.41
CA ASN A 191 -0.08 -6.66 -10.45
C ASN A 191 0.84 -6.06 -11.51
N GLY A 192 0.94 -6.73 -12.67
CA GLY A 192 1.84 -6.44 -13.78
C GLY A 192 1.57 -5.07 -14.40
N PHE A 193 2.03 -4.03 -13.71
CA PHE A 193 1.73 -2.63 -14.00
C PHE A 193 1.93 -2.27 -15.48
N SER A 194 3.02 -2.73 -16.11
CA SER A 194 3.31 -2.43 -17.52
C SER A 194 2.23 -2.95 -18.48
N ASP A 195 1.60 -4.07 -18.15
CA ASP A 195 0.71 -4.79 -19.06
C ASP A 195 -0.74 -4.33 -18.89
N THR A 196 -1.04 -3.65 -17.78
CA THR A 196 -2.38 -3.16 -17.42
C THR A 196 -2.48 -1.63 -17.33
N PHE A 197 -1.38 -0.89 -17.51
CA PHE A 197 -1.44 0.57 -17.44
C PHE A 197 -2.14 1.12 -18.69
N PRO A 198 -3.17 1.96 -18.54
CA PRO A 198 -3.86 2.50 -19.69
C PRO A 198 -2.93 3.33 -20.58
N THR A 199 -3.15 3.25 -21.88
CA THR A 199 -2.46 4.03 -22.89
C THR A 199 -2.78 5.51 -22.75
N GLU A 200 -1.93 6.39 -23.30
CA GLU A 200 -2.20 7.83 -23.33
C GLU A 200 -3.61 8.12 -23.88
N ASP A 201 -3.99 7.45 -24.97
CA ASP A 201 -5.28 7.60 -25.63
C ASP A 201 -6.46 7.20 -24.73
N GLU A 202 -6.32 6.14 -23.93
CA GLU A 202 -7.34 5.74 -22.96
C GLU A 202 -7.47 6.75 -21.83
N ILE A 203 -6.36 7.41 -21.44
CA ILE A 203 -6.35 8.38 -20.35
C ILE A 203 -6.89 9.75 -20.76
N PHE A 204 -6.45 10.24 -21.90
CA PHE A 204 -6.68 11.63 -22.31
C PHE A 204 -7.66 11.76 -23.48
N GLY A 205 -7.89 10.67 -24.23
CA GLY A 205 -8.59 10.69 -25.51
C GLY A 205 -7.69 11.19 -26.65
N LYS A 206 -7.78 10.51 -27.80
CA LYS A 206 -6.97 10.77 -29.01
C LYS A 206 -6.92 12.24 -29.45
N GLU A 207 -8.04 12.97 -29.32
CA GLU A 207 -8.15 14.37 -29.75
C GLU A 207 -7.40 15.35 -28.82
N TYR A 208 -7.29 15.04 -27.52
CA TYR A 208 -6.66 15.91 -26.52
C TYR A 208 -5.12 15.87 -26.60
N ILE A 209 -4.54 14.74 -27.01
CA ILE A 209 -3.08 14.53 -27.02
C ILE A 209 -2.39 15.23 -28.19
N ARG A 210 -3.12 15.51 -29.29
CA ARG A 210 -2.55 16.04 -30.54
C ARG A 210 -2.11 17.51 -30.37
N GLY A 211 -0.92 17.69 -29.79
CA GLY A 211 -0.25 18.98 -29.59
C GLY A 211 -0.10 19.43 -28.13
N GLN A 212 -0.62 18.68 -27.16
CA GLN A 212 -0.58 19.07 -25.75
C GLN A 212 0.58 18.43 -24.99
N PHE A 213 1.72 19.12 -24.96
CA PHE A 213 2.91 18.71 -24.20
C PHE A 213 2.60 18.45 -22.71
N GLU A 214 1.69 19.22 -22.11
CA GLU A 214 1.28 19.04 -20.72
C GLU A 214 0.55 17.72 -20.47
N ALA A 215 -0.28 17.25 -21.43
CA ALA A 215 -0.98 15.97 -21.32
C ALA A 215 0.01 14.80 -21.30
N ARG A 216 0.99 14.81 -22.21
CA ARG A 216 2.07 13.80 -22.27
C ARG A 216 2.96 13.82 -21.03
N ARG A 217 3.27 15.01 -20.51
CA ARG A 217 4.00 15.15 -19.24
C ARG A 217 3.20 14.51 -18.09
N ARG A 218 1.91 14.81 -17.97
CA ARG A 218 1.03 14.22 -16.94
C ARG A 218 0.95 12.70 -17.05
N TYR A 219 0.82 12.16 -18.27
CA TYR A 219 0.88 10.71 -18.50
C TYR A 219 2.17 10.10 -17.94
N SER A 220 3.30 10.69 -18.32
CA SER A 220 4.62 10.25 -17.92
C SER A 220 4.76 10.26 -16.39
N ASP A 221 4.30 11.33 -15.74
CA ASP A 221 4.32 11.46 -14.27
C ASP A 221 3.48 10.36 -13.59
N MET A 222 2.29 10.06 -14.14
CA MET A 222 1.42 9.00 -13.64
C MET A 222 2.07 7.62 -13.80
N TYR A 223 2.62 7.34 -14.98
CA TYR A 223 3.31 6.08 -15.28
C TYR A 223 4.50 5.86 -14.33
N VAL A 224 5.39 6.85 -14.23
CA VAL A 224 6.58 6.79 -13.35
C VAL A 224 6.17 6.65 -11.88
N THR A 225 5.15 7.37 -11.43
CA THR A 225 4.65 7.26 -10.05
C THR A 225 4.21 5.85 -9.74
N ALA A 226 3.40 5.25 -10.61
CA ALA A 226 2.82 3.95 -10.36
C ALA A 226 3.84 2.80 -10.54
N GLN A 227 4.76 2.91 -11.50
CA GLN A 227 5.93 2.04 -11.59
C GLN A 227 6.78 2.10 -10.31
N ASN A 228 7.07 3.30 -9.81
CA ASN A 228 7.81 3.48 -8.56
C ASN A 228 7.10 2.87 -7.35
N ARG A 229 5.77 2.90 -7.31
CA ARG A 229 4.97 2.26 -6.25
C ARG A 229 5.09 0.74 -6.31
N GLN A 230 5.00 0.14 -7.50
CA GLN A 230 5.20 -1.31 -7.68
C GLN A 230 6.61 -1.73 -7.25
N LEU A 231 7.65 -1.04 -7.72
CA LEU A 231 9.04 -1.31 -7.33
C LEU A 231 9.24 -1.18 -5.82
N SER A 232 8.65 -0.14 -5.21
CA SER A 232 8.71 0.05 -3.75
C SER A 232 8.00 -1.08 -3.01
N ALA A 233 6.84 -1.53 -3.49
CA ALA A 233 6.12 -2.65 -2.89
C ALA A 233 6.93 -3.95 -3.01
N LYS A 234 7.50 -4.24 -4.18
CA LYS A 234 8.34 -5.43 -4.42
C LYS A 234 9.57 -5.45 -3.51
N SER A 235 10.30 -4.33 -3.44
CA SER A 235 11.48 -4.20 -2.59
C SER A 235 11.15 -4.37 -1.10
N ASN A 236 10.04 -3.78 -0.63
CA ASN A 236 9.61 -3.95 0.76
C ASN A 236 9.14 -5.38 1.04
N LEU A 237 8.44 -5.99 0.11
CA LEU A 237 7.84 -7.31 0.25
C LEU A 237 8.89 -8.37 0.60
N GLU A 238 10.01 -8.44 -0.13
CA GLU A 238 11.07 -9.44 0.10
C GLU A 238 11.60 -9.39 1.54
N ARG A 239 11.84 -8.17 2.05
CA ARG A 239 12.29 -7.95 3.43
C ARG A 239 11.19 -8.27 4.45
N MET A 240 9.96 -7.81 4.18
CA MET A 240 8.81 -8.04 5.06
C MET A 240 8.51 -9.52 5.22
N GLU A 241 8.60 -10.30 4.15
CA GLU A 241 8.40 -11.75 4.17
C GLU A 241 9.44 -12.43 5.04
N LYS A 242 10.72 -12.07 4.91
CA LYS A 242 11.77 -12.64 5.76
C LYS A 242 11.52 -12.40 7.24
N LEU A 243 11.16 -11.16 7.61
CA LEU A 243 10.86 -10.81 9.00
C LEU A 243 9.61 -11.53 9.51
N TRP A 244 8.52 -11.48 8.75
CA TRP A 244 7.26 -12.12 9.12
C TRP A 244 7.40 -13.64 9.26
N MET A 245 8.09 -14.30 8.34
CA MET A 245 8.36 -15.74 8.43
C MET A 245 9.18 -16.06 9.68
N THR A 246 10.23 -15.29 9.97
CA THR A 246 11.03 -15.46 11.19
C THR A 246 10.18 -15.35 12.46
N ILE A 247 9.30 -14.35 12.52
CA ILE A 247 8.41 -14.12 13.66
C ILE A 247 7.34 -15.20 13.77
N LEU A 248 6.77 -15.67 12.65
CA LEU A 248 5.85 -16.81 12.65
C LEU A 248 6.50 -18.08 13.20
N ILE A 249 7.72 -18.42 12.77
CA ILE A 249 8.44 -19.59 13.27
C ILE A 249 8.75 -19.44 14.77
N LYS A 250 9.12 -18.24 15.21
CA LYS A 250 9.38 -17.96 16.63
C LYS A 250 8.14 -18.19 17.49
N HIS A 251 6.99 -17.64 17.11
CA HIS A 251 5.78 -17.68 17.94
C HIS A 251 4.97 -18.98 17.79
N PHE A 252 5.14 -19.72 16.70
CA PHE A 252 4.37 -20.92 16.38
C PHE A 252 5.27 -22.14 16.09
N SER A 253 6.42 -22.22 16.76
CA SER A 253 7.43 -23.28 16.57
C SER A 253 6.89 -24.71 16.67
N ASN A 254 5.78 -24.90 17.40
CA ASN A 254 5.13 -26.21 17.59
C ASN A 254 3.82 -26.36 16.81
N SER A 255 3.47 -25.42 15.93
CA SER A 255 2.19 -25.43 15.20
C SER A 255 2.39 -25.13 13.72
N LYS A 256 2.71 -26.18 12.96
CA LYS A 256 2.71 -26.13 11.48
C LYS A 256 1.37 -25.63 10.94
N ALA A 257 0.26 -26.05 11.54
CA ALA A 257 -1.08 -25.66 11.09
C ALA A 257 -1.30 -24.15 11.17
N ASP A 258 -0.88 -23.49 12.25
CA ASP A 258 -1.00 -22.03 12.39
C ASP A 258 -0.09 -21.31 11.39
N ILE A 259 1.16 -21.76 11.22
CA ILE A 259 2.09 -21.18 10.24
C ILE A 259 1.48 -21.23 8.84
N LEU A 260 1.02 -22.40 8.39
CA LEU A 260 0.40 -22.55 7.07
C LEU A 260 -0.89 -21.73 6.93
N LYS A 261 -1.70 -21.63 7.99
CA LYS A 261 -2.90 -20.79 8.00
C LYS A 261 -2.55 -19.34 7.69
N PHE A 262 -1.57 -18.76 8.39
CA PHE A 262 -1.17 -17.36 8.17
C PHE A 262 -0.54 -17.15 6.80
N ILE A 263 0.21 -18.13 6.28
CA ILE A 263 0.74 -18.09 4.92
C ILE A 263 -0.38 -18.04 3.88
N ARG A 264 -1.43 -18.86 4.03
CA ARG A 264 -2.62 -18.80 3.17
C ARG A 264 -3.37 -17.48 3.30
N MET A 265 -3.50 -16.94 4.51
CA MET A 265 -4.09 -15.62 4.74
C MET A 265 -3.31 -14.51 4.01
N ALA A 266 -1.99 -14.66 3.89
CA ALA A 266 -1.12 -13.78 3.10
C ALA A 266 -1.24 -13.98 1.58
N GLY A 267 -2.17 -14.84 1.12
CA GLY A 267 -2.46 -15.09 -0.28
C GLY A 267 -1.51 -16.09 -0.95
N TYR A 268 -0.73 -16.85 -0.19
CA TYR A 268 0.14 -17.89 -0.74
C TYR A 268 -0.64 -19.16 -1.04
N ARG A 269 -0.45 -19.69 -2.25
CA ARG A 269 -0.96 -21.02 -2.64
C ARG A 269 -0.04 -22.10 -2.08
N ASP A 270 -0.57 -23.30 -1.88
CA ASP A 270 0.21 -24.43 -1.33
C ASP A 270 1.49 -24.70 -2.15
N GLY A 271 1.42 -24.57 -3.48
CA GLY A 271 2.58 -24.73 -4.37
C GLY A 271 3.63 -23.61 -4.30
N GLU A 272 3.32 -22.46 -3.69
CA GLU A 272 4.26 -21.33 -3.53
C GLU A 272 4.93 -21.33 -2.15
N MET A 273 4.46 -22.19 -1.23
CA MET A 273 4.91 -22.14 0.15
C MET A 273 6.34 -22.63 0.32
N VAL A 274 6.73 -23.68 -0.42
CA VAL A 274 8.10 -24.21 -0.32
C VAL A 274 9.11 -23.15 -0.75
N ASP A 275 8.90 -22.52 -1.91
CA ASP A 275 9.73 -21.41 -2.39
C ASP A 275 9.80 -20.27 -1.38
N LEU A 276 8.66 -19.92 -0.76
CA LEU A 276 8.62 -18.90 0.31
C LEU A 276 9.48 -19.32 1.50
N PHE A 277 9.38 -20.56 1.97
CA PHE A 277 10.20 -21.04 3.09
C PHE A 277 11.69 -21.03 2.73
N ASP A 278 12.04 -21.57 1.56
CA ASP A 278 13.43 -21.71 1.10
C ASP A 278 14.11 -20.35 0.95
N ARG A 279 13.42 -19.33 0.39
CA ARG A 279 13.98 -17.98 0.21
C ARG A 279 13.97 -17.09 1.46
N THR A 280 13.27 -17.50 2.53
CA THR A 280 13.15 -16.68 3.76
C THR A 280 13.91 -17.27 4.95
N VAL A 281 13.45 -18.40 5.47
CA VAL A 281 13.97 -19.04 6.70
C VAL A 281 14.80 -20.28 6.41
N GLY A 282 14.69 -20.84 5.21
CA GLY A 282 15.45 -22.02 4.77
C GLY A 282 15.09 -23.31 5.52
N ARG A 283 15.78 -24.39 5.16
CA ARG A 283 15.74 -25.69 5.88
C ARG A 283 16.75 -25.69 7.02
N GLY A 284 16.40 -26.32 8.13
CA GLY A 284 17.26 -26.41 9.30
C GLY A 284 16.49 -26.87 10.54
N PRO A 285 17.17 -27.08 11.68
CA PRO A 285 16.58 -27.76 12.84
C PRO A 285 15.29 -27.13 13.38
N LYS A 286 15.12 -25.82 13.22
CA LYS A 286 13.93 -25.06 13.65
C LYS A 286 12.80 -25.03 12.62
N THR A 287 13.02 -25.46 11.38
CA THR A 287 12.06 -25.38 10.28
C THR A 287 11.80 -26.73 9.61
N ASP A 288 12.59 -27.76 9.88
CA ASP A 288 12.46 -29.10 9.28
C ASP A 288 11.06 -29.71 9.43
N PHE A 289 10.41 -29.46 10.57
CA PHE A 289 9.05 -29.93 10.82
C PHE A 289 8.03 -29.39 9.81
N ILE A 290 8.29 -28.22 9.22
CA ILE A 290 7.43 -27.56 8.25
C ILE A 290 7.47 -28.28 6.91
N TYR A 291 8.65 -28.74 6.49
CA TYR A 291 8.84 -29.42 5.20
C TYR A 291 8.22 -30.84 5.17
N LYS A 292 7.96 -31.44 6.34
CA LYS A 292 7.34 -32.77 6.44
C LYS A 292 5.94 -32.78 5.82
N GLY A 293 5.74 -33.59 4.78
CA GLY A 293 4.44 -33.78 4.11
C GLY A 293 4.18 -32.91 2.88
N PHE A 294 5.12 -32.02 2.50
CA PHE A 294 5.15 -31.52 1.12
C PHE A 294 5.60 -32.63 0.18
N ARG A 295 5.05 -32.71 -1.04
CA ARG A 295 5.40 -33.81 -1.96
C ARG A 295 6.85 -33.64 -2.40
N LYS A 296 7.52 -34.75 -2.73
CA LYS A 296 8.91 -34.73 -3.27
C LYS A 296 9.07 -33.83 -4.51
N ASN A 297 8.00 -33.60 -5.27
CA ASN A 297 8.02 -32.73 -6.45
C ASN A 297 7.90 -31.24 -6.10
N ASP A 298 7.38 -30.91 -4.91
CA ASP A 298 7.28 -29.53 -4.40
C ASP A 298 8.57 -29.09 -3.70
N LEU A 299 9.52 -30.01 -3.47
CA LEU A 299 10.75 -29.80 -2.70
C LEU A 299 12.02 -29.63 -3.56
N ARG A 300 11.85 -29.42 -4.88
CA ARG A 300 12.91 -29.45 -5.89
C ARG A 300 13.43 -28.07 -6.26
#